data_AF-A0A0K8QV53-F1
#
_entry.id   AF-A0A0K8QV53-F1
#
_cell.length_a   1.000
_cell.length_b   1.000
_cell.length_c   1.000
_cell.angle_alpha   90.00
_cell.angle_beta   90.00
_cell.angle_gamma   90.00
#
_symmetry.space_group_name_H-M   'P 1'
#
loop_
_entity.id
_entity.type
_entity.pdbx_description
1 polymer ?
#
loop_
_entity_poly.entity_id
_entity_poly.type
_entity_poly.pdbx_seq_one_letter_code
_entity_poly.pdbx_strand_id
1 'polypeptide(L)'
;MQSSDSSWRWLHTLGNIVTRDESGNPLRMVGTIMDITERKMNEEKIKDHLHELQRWHEATLGRENRIMELKKEVNILLQEAAKPPKYFSVL
;
A
#
# COMPACT_ATOMS: atom_id res chain seq x y z
N MET A 1 -1.20 9.99 22.24
CA MET A 1 -1.64 10.47 23.57
C MET A 1 -2.60 9.44 24.14
N GLN A 2 -2.51 9.13 25.42
CA GLN A 2 -3.47 8.24 26.07
C GLN A 2 -4.75 9.03 26.38
N SER A 3 -5.88 8.53 25.92
CA SER A 3 -7.21 9.08 26.17
C SER A 3 -7.70 8.63 27.56
N SER A 4 -8.75 9.28 28.08
CA SER A 4 -9.34 8.96 29.40
C SER A 4 -9.90 7.54 29.49
N ASP A 5 -10.24 6.96 28.34
CA ASP A 5 -10.64 5.56 28.16
C ASP A 5 -9.44 4.59 28.05
N SER A 6 -8.22 5.03 28.36
CA SER A 6 -6.97 4.29 28.23
C SER A 6 -6.56 3.91 26.79
N SER A 7 -7.31 4.34 25.77
CA SER A 7 -6.95 4.11 24.36
C SER A 7 -5.80 5.01 23.91
N TRP A 8 -4.99 4.52 22.97
CA TRP A 8 -3.98 5.35 22.31
C TRP A 8 -4.60 6.10 21.13
N ARG A 9 -4.40 7.42 21.11
CA ARG A 9 -4.88 8.30 20.05
C ARG A 9 -3.76 9.02 19.33
N TRP A 10 -3.91 9.13 18.01
CA TRP A 10 -3.07 9.94 17.15
C TRP A 10 -3.63 11.35 17.09
N LEU A 11 -2.84 12.31 17.55
CA LEU A 11 -3.23 13.72 17.51
C LEU A 11 -2.33 14.45 16.53
N HIS A 12 -2.96 15.23 15.66
CA HIS A 12 -2.28 16.22 14.85
C HIS A 12 -2.45 17.59 15.50
N THR A 13 -1.33 18.20 15.90
CA THR A 13 -1.34 19.49 16.59
C THR A 13 -0.58 20.51 15.75
N LEU A 14 -1.22 21.65 15.52
CA LEU A 14 -0.62 22.83 14.91
C LEU A 14 -0.76 23.97 15.92
N GLY A 15 0.30 24.74 16.13
CA GLY A 15 0.29 25.86 17.06
C GLY A 15 1.25 26.94 16.64
N ASN A 16 0.82 28.20 16.79
CA ASN A 16 1.60 29.39 16.49
C ASN A 16 1.57 30.36 17.67
N ILE A 17 2.72 30.94 17.99
CA ILE A 17 2.82 32.01 18.98
C ILE A 17 2.27 33.29 18.33
N VAL A 18 1.22 33.85 18.91
CA VAL A 18 0.53 35.04 18.38
C VAL A 18 0.95 36.33 19.07
N THR A 19 1.62 36.24 20.22
CA THR A 19 2.10 37.42 20.96
C THR A 19 3.37 37.07 21.73
N ARG A 20 4.33 37.99 21.71
CA ARG A 20 5.58 37.92 22.47
C ARG A 20 5.76 39.18 23.31
N ASP A 21 6.49 39.07 24.42
CA ASP A 21 6.90 40.24 25.20
C ASP A 21 8.07 40.98 24.53
N GLU A 22 8.50 42.10 25.12
CA GLU A 22 9.64 42.91 24.64
C GLU A 22 10.98 42.14 24.68
N SER A 23 11.07 41.10 25.50
CA SER A 23 12.23 40.19 25.58
C SER A 23 12.13 39.02 24.59
N GLY A 24 11.06 38.95 23.78
CA GLY A 24 10.82 37.90 22.80
C GLY A 24 10.16 36.63 23.34
N ASN A 25 9.81 36.57 24.62
CA ASN A 25 9.19 35.39 25.23
C ASN A 25 7.74 35.23 24.76
N PRO A 26 7.27 34.00 24.50
CA PRO A 26 5.90 33.75 24.08
C PRO A 26 4.90 34.06 25.21
N LEU A 27 4.00 35.00 24.96
CA LEU A 27 2.91 35.35 25.88
C LEU A 27 1.61 34.62 25.54
N ARG A 28 1.36 34.36 24.26
CA ARG A 28 0.18 33.64 23.79
C ARG A 28 0.50 32.74 22.62
N MET A 29 -0.07 31.54 22.65
CA MET A 29 -0.10 30.61 21.53
C MET A 29 -1.56 30.30 21.19
N VAL A 30 -1.85 30.21 19.89
CA VAL A 30 -3.11 29.67 19.38
C VAL A 30 -2.79 28.46 18.54
N GLY A 31 -3.57 27.40 18.70
CA GLY A 31 -3.38 26.18 17.96
C GLY A 31 -4.63 25.34 17.87
N THR A 32 -4.59 24.36 16.99
CA THR A 32 -5.65 23.38 16.78
C THR A 32 -5.09 22.01 17.09
N ILE A 33 -5.87 21.20 17.81
CA ILE A 33 -5.61 19.79 18.05
C ILE A 33 -6.71 19.01 17.37
N MET A 34 -6.32 18.11 16.47
CA MET A 34 -7.25 17.24 15.74
C MET A 34 -6.91 15.78 16.04
N ASP A 35 -7.91 15.01 16.45
CA ASP A 35 -7.79 13.57 16.56
C ASP A 35 -7.83 12.97 15.15
N ILE A 36 -6.73 12.32 14.76
CA ILE A 36 -6.56 11.68 13.45
C ILE A 36 -6.47 10.16 13.57
N THR A 37 -6.89 9.58 14.70
CA THR A 37 -6.80 8.15 14.98
C THR A 37 -7.53 7.33 13.92
N GLU A 38 -8.77 7.69 13.60
CA GLU A 38 -9.56 6.98 12.58
C GLU A 38 -8.88 7.05 11.20
N ARG A 39 -8.36 8.22 10.83
CA ARG A 39 -7.63 8.41 9.57
C ARG A 39 -6.43 7.47 9.49
N LYS A 40 -5.66 7.36 10.57
CA LYS A 40 -4.49 6.48 10.65
C LYS A 40 -4.88 5.00 10.58
N MET A 41 -5.94 4.59 11.26
CA MET A 41 -6.45 3.22 11.17
C MET A 41 -6.91 2.87 9.75
N ASN A 42 -7.53 3.81 9.03
CA ASN A 42 -7.95 3.60 7.65
C ASN A 42 -6.76 3.56 6.68
N GLU A 43 -5.76 4.44 6.85
CA GLU A 43 -4.49 4.38 6.11
C GLU A 43 -3.81 3.01 6.27
N GLU A 44 -3.76 2.49 7.50
CA GLU A 44 -3.16 1.18 7.80
C GLU A 44 -3.94 0.03 7.18
N LYS A 45 -5.27 0.02 7.30
CA LYS A 45 -6.12 -0.97 6.61
C LYS A 45 -5.87 -0.99 5.10
N ILE A 46 -5.84 0.18 4.46
CA ILE A 46 -5.58 0.27 3.01
C ILE A 46 -4.22 -0.34 2.66
N LYS A 47 -3.19 -0.01 3.45
CA LYS A 47 -1.84 -0.55 3.25
C LYS A 47 -1.82 -2.08 3.36
N ASP A 48 -2.52 -2.64 4.34
CA ASP A 48 -2.60 -4.09 4.52
C ASP A 48 -3.29 -4.78 3.35
N HIS A 49 -4.41 -4.24 2.86
CA HIS A 49 -5.10 -4.78 1.68
C HIS A 49 -4.22 -4.72 0.42
N LEU A 50 -3.46 -3.63 0.24
CA LEU A 50 -2.52 -3.51 -0.87
C LEU A 50 -1.42 -4.56 -0.80
N HIS A 51 -0.85 -4.81 0.39
CA HIS A 51 0.14 -5.88 0.58
C HIS A 51 -0.44 -7.27 0.31
N GLU A 52 -1.70 -7.53 0.70
CA GLU A 52 -2.36 -8.80 0.41
C GLU A 52 -2.58 -8.99 -1.10
N LEU A 53 -3.09 -7.96 -1.78
CA LEU A 53 -3.26 -7.96 -3.23
C LEU A 53 -1.93 -8.17 -3.96
N GLN A 54 -0.85 -7.52 -3.51
CA GLN A 54 0.48 -7.71 -4.10
C GLN A 54 0.98 -9.14 -3.93
N ARG A 55 0.87 -9.72 -2.73
CA ARG A 55 1.24 -11.13 -2.49
C ARG A 55 0.46 -12.09 -3.38
N TRP A 56 -0.85 -11.86 -3.50
CA TRP A 56 -1.70 -12.70 -4.34
C TRP A 56 -1.36 -12.56 -5.83
N HIS A 57 -1.11 -11.34 -6.28
CA HIS A 57 -0.70 -11.04 -7.65
C HIS A 57 0.64 -11.71 -8.00
N GLU A 58 1.65 -11.61 -7.12
CA GLU A 58 2.95 -12.28 -7.30
C GLU A 58 2.80 -13.81 -7.38
N ALA A 59 1.99 -14.40 -6.51
CA ALA A 59 1.71 -15.84 -6.54
C ALA A 59 1.01 -16.27 -7.84
N THR A 60 0.14 -15.42 -8.39
CA THR A 60 -0.62 -15.72 -9.62
C THR A 60 0.24 -15.58 -10.87
N LEU A 61 1.06 -14.52 -10.96
CA LEU A 61 1.98 -14.32 -12.08
C LEU A 61 2.95 -15.48 -12.27
N GLY A 62 3.41 -16.11 -11.18
CA GLY A 62 4.25 -17.31 -11.28
C GLY A 62 3.57 -18.44 -12.05
N ARG A 63 2.27 -18.67 -11.80
CA ARG A 63 1.48 -19.68 -12.50
C ARG A 63 1.22 -19.28 -13.95
N GLU A 64 0.89 -18.02 -14.20
CA GLU A 64 0.63 -17.51 -15.55
C GLU A 64 1.86 -17.58 -16.44
N ASN A 65 3.02 -17.16 -15.92
CA ASN A 65 4.31 -17.29 -16.60
C ASN A 65 4.63 -18.75 -16.91
N ARG A 66 4.45 -19.65 -15.94
CA ARG A 66 4.69 -21.08 -16.17
C ARG A 66 3.76 -21.67 -17.23
N ILE A 67 2.48 -21.27 -17.24
CA ILE A 67 1.53 -21.68 -18.29
C ILE A 67 1.98 -21.17 -19.66
N MET A 68 2.46 -19.93 -19.74
CA MET A 68 2.95 -19.34 -20.98
C MET A 68 4.17 -20.11 -21.52
N GLU A 69 5.16 -20.40 -20.67
CA GLU A 69 6.33 -21.22 -20.99
C GLU A 69 5.91 -22.61 -21.49
N LEU A 70 5.03 -23.29 -20.75
CA LEU A 70 4.55 -24.62 -21.14
C LEU A 70 3.84 -24.61 -22.50
N LYS A 71 3.03 -23.59 -22.79
CA LYS A 71 2.39 -23.50 -24.11
C LYS A 71 3.42 -23.30 -25.23
N LYS A 72 4.50 -22.55 -24.98
CA LYS A 72 5.62 -22.41 -25.94
C LYS A 72 6.36 -23.74 -26.12
N GLU A 73 6.73 -24.42 -25.03
CA GLU A 73 7.37 -25.74 -25.06
C GLU A 73 6.53 -26.74 -25.86
N VAL A 74 5.21 -26.79 -25.64
CA VAL A 74 4.30 -27.66 -26.40
C VAL A 74 4.31 -27.34 -27.89
N ASN A 75 4.30 -26.07 -28.29
CA ASN A 75 4.36 -25.71 -29.72
C ASN A 75 5.70 -26.10 -30.35
N ILE A 76 6.82 -25.94 -29.64
CA ILE A 76 8.15 -26.38 -30.10
C ILE A 76 8.15 -27.89 -30.36
N LEU A 77 7.67 -28.68 -29.40
CA LEU A 77 7.58 -30.14 -29.54
C LEU A 77 6.66 -30.57 -30.69
N LEU A 78 5.56 -29.83 -30.93
CA LEU A 78 4.69 -30.09 -32.07
C LEU A 78 5.39 -29.80 -33.39
N GLN A 79 6.15 -28.72 -33.47
CA GLN A 79 6.92 -28.36 -34.66
C GLN A 79 8.00 -29.41 -34.97
N GLU A 80 8.72 -29.90 -33.96
CA GLU A 80 9.69 -31.00 -34.10
C GLU A 80 9.02 -32.30 -34.58
N ALA A 81 7.79 -32.55 -34.15
CA ALA A 81 6.98 -33.66 -34.62
C ALA A 81 6.31 -33.43 -35.99
N ALA A 82 6.67 -32.34 -36.70
CA ALA A 82 6.05 -31.90 -37.97
C ALA A 82 4.52 -31.73 -37.88
N LYS A 83 4.01 -31.34 -36.70
CA LYS A 83 2.60 -31.07 -36.42
C LYS A 83 2.36 -29.55 -36.34
N PRO A 84 1.15 -29.08 -36.70
CA PRO A 84 0.81 -27.67 -36.58
C PRO A 84 0.78 -27.23 -35.11
N PRO A 85 1.06 -25.94 -34.82
CA PRO A 85 1.04 -25.42 -33.46
C PRO A 85 -0.37 -25.49 -32.87
N LYS A 86 -0.45 -25.76 -31.56
CA LYS A 86 -1.72 -25.88 -30.84
C LYS A 86 -2.13 -24.58 -30.16
N TYR A 87 -1.17 -23.78 -29.69
CA TYR A 87 -1.43 -22.55 -28.95
C TYR A 87 -0.97 -21.33 -29.73
N PHE A 88 -1.87 -20.69 -30.48
CA PHE A 88 -1.55 -19.51 -31.30
C PHE A 88 -1.29 -18.23 -30.48
N SER A 89 -1.74 -18.20 -29.22
CA SER A 89 -1.59 -17.04 -28.33
C SER A 89 -0.15 -16.81 -27.83
N VAL A 90 0.79 -17.68 -28.19
CA VAL A 90 2.19 -17.68 -27.73
C VAL A 90 3.18 -18.00 -28.86
N LEU A 91 2.72 -17.94 -30.11
CA LEU A 91 3.58 -17.98 -31.28
C LEU A 91 4.45 -16.73 -31.37
#